data_AF-A0A924W5B2-F1
#
_entry.id   AF-A0A924W5B2-F1
#
_cell.length_a   1.000
_cell.length_b   1.000
_cell.length_c   1.000
_cell.angle_alpha   90.00
_cell.angle_beta   90.00
_cell.angle_gamma   90.00
#
_symmetry.space_group_name_H-M   'P 1'
#
loop_
_entity.id
_entity.type
_entity.pdbx_description
1 polymer ?
#
loop_
_entity_poly.entity_id
_entity_poly.type
_entity_poly.pdbx_seq_one_letter_code
_entity_poly.pdbx_strand_id
1 'polypeptide(L)'
;MLLFPLYAGIMWLLAAKWRREWKGFAVVLGGTLFMLFIEYTLYKLGALNIGSIDPGGALGLLVPFTVFVSAVGLFIACQPRSAPSEVHCKTCFYDLTGLDPVELTCPECGGAWRGRGSGYAVSDEARVPRYVAETTGTGTNDEARESSDKAAAEGAGIDTK
;
A
#
# COMPACT_ATOMS: atom_id res chain seq x y z
N MET A 1 -34.04 -11.63 3.61
CA MET A 1 -32.87 -11.72 2.72
C MET A 1 -31.95 -10.51 2.78
N LEU A 2 -32.46 -9.27 2.90
CA LEU A 2 -31.62 -8.04 2.95
C LEU A 2 -30.63 -7.97 4.13
N LEU A 3 -30.90 -8.68 5.23
CA LEU A 3 -30.05 -8.67 6.41
C LEU A 3 -28.62 -9.17 6.12
N PHE A 4 -28.47 -10.20 5.27
CA PHE A 4 -27.18 -10.80 4.93
C PHE A 4 -26.24 -9.83 4.16
N PRO A 5 -26.65 -9.23 3.03
CA PRO A 5 -25.80 -8.27 2.32
C PRO A 5 -25.56 -7.00 3.14
N LEU A 6 -26.52 -6.55 3.97
CA LEU A 6 -26.30 -5.41 4.86
C LEU A 6 -25.18 -5.71 5.87
N TYR A 7 -25.21 -6.89 6.49
CA TYR A 7 -24.16 -7.35 7.38
C TYR A 7 -22.79 -7.43 6.69
N ALA A 8 -22.73 -8.04 5.50
CA ALA A 8 -21.51 -8.14 4.71
C ALA A 8 -20.95 -6.75 4.36
N GLY A 9 -21.81 -5.81 3.94
CA GLY A 9 -21.43 -4.44 3.64
C GLY A 9 -20.81 -3.72 4.84
N ILE A 10 -21.42 -3.83 6.02
CA ILE A 10 -20.87 -3.24 7.26
C ILE A 10 -19.50 -3.84 7.57
N MET A 11 -19.37 -5.17 7.51
CA MET A 11 -18.10 -5.87 7.73
C MET A 11 -17.01 -5.41 6.76
N TRP A 12 -17.32 -5.30 5.47
CA TRP A 12 -16.38 -4.86 4.45
C TRP A 12 -15.99 -3.39 4.60
N LEU A 13 -16.94 -2.50 4.96
CA LEU A 13 -16.64 -1.09 5.22
C LEU A 13 -15.71 -0.92 6.42
N LEU A 14 -15.92 -1.69 7.49
CA LEU A 14 -15.04 -1.68 8.66
C LEU A 14 -13.66 -2.26 8.30
N ALA A 15 -13.60 -3.38 7.58
CA ALA A 15 -12.32 -3.94 7.09
C ALA A 15 -11.58 -2.95 6.17
N ALA A 16 -12.31 -2.25 5.29
CA ALA A 16 -11.77 -1.21 4.41
C ALA A 16 -11.27 0.02 5.18
N LYS A 17 -11.91 0.36 6.30
CA LYS A 17 -11.49 1.47 7.17
C LYS A 17 -10.16 1.18 7.87
N TRP A 18 -9.95 -0.06 8.33
CA TRP A 18 -8.73 -0.49 9.03
C TRP A 18 -7.86 -1.44 8.19
N ARG A 19 -7.72 -1.17 6.89
CA ARG A 19 -6.84 -1.92 5.99
C ARG A 19 -5.41 -1.97 6.53
N ARG A 20 -4.77 -3.15 6.50
CA ARG A 20 -3.40 -3.39 6.98
C ARG A 20 -3.12 -3.08 8.46
N GLU A 21 -4.13 -2.76 9.26
CA GLU A 21 -4.01 -2.67 10.71
C GLU A 21 -4.52 -3.96 11.36
N TRP A 22 -3.95 -4.35 12.49
CA TRP A 22 -4.43 -5.47 13.30
C TRP A 22 -5.93 -5.37 13.63
N LYS A 23 -6.46 -4.14 13.71
CA LYS A 23 -7.89 -3.86 13.90
C LYS A 23 -8.75 -4.39 12.75
N GLY A 24 -8.30 -4.28 11.50
CA GLY A 24 -9.03 -4.80 10.35
C GLY A 24 -9.13 -6.33 10.40
N PHE A 25 -8.03 -7.01 10.73
CA PHE A 25 -8.03 -8.46 10.94
C PHE A 25 -8.93 -8.87 12.11
N ALA A 26 -8.92 -8.11 13.21
CA ALA A 26 -9.81 -8.37 14.35
C ALA A 26 -11.29 -8.22 13.99
N VAL A 27 -11.65 -7.23 13.16
CA VAL A 27 -13.01 -7.08 12.63
C VAL A 27 -13.41 -8.27 11.78
N VAL A 28 -12.56 -8.67 10.82
CA VAL A 28 -12.84 -9.83 9.94
C VAL A 28 -13.01 -11.09 10.78
N LEU A 29 -12.06 -11.37 11.68
CA LEU A 29 -12.11 -12.53 12.58
C LEU A 29 -13.36 -12.51 13.47
N GLY A 30 -13.69 -11.37 14.07
CA GLY A 30 -14.88 -11.21 14.91
C GLY A 30 -16.17 -11.47 14.14
N GLY A 31 -16.29 -10.97 12.91
CA GLY A 31 -17.45 -11.24 12.07
C GLY A 31 -17.54 -12.71 11.63
N THR A 32 -16.41 -13.33 11.25
CA THR A 32 -16.38 -14.76 10.93
C THR A 32 -16.80 -15.61 12.14
N LEU A 33 -16.27 -15.33 13.34
CA LEU A 33 -16.66 -16.03 14.56
C LEU A 33 -18.14 -15.83 14.91
N PHE A 34 -18.68 -14.63 14.68
CA PHE A 34 -20.11 -14.35 14.88
C PHE A 34 -20.99 -15.17 13.93
N MET A 35 -20.61 -15.29 12.65
CA MET A 35 -21.31 -16.15 11.69
C MET A 35 -21.23 -17.63 12.07
N LEU A 36 -20.04 -18.12 12.43
CA LEU A 36 -19.85 -19.49 12.90
C LEU A 36 -20.68 -19.78 14.17
N PHE A 37 -20.83 -18.80 15.06
CA PHE A 37 -21.68 -18.92 16.23
C PHE A 37 -23.17 -19.05 15.86
N ILE A 38 -23.64 -18.32 14.85
CA ILE A 38 -25.00 -18.47 14.31
C ILE A 38 -25.17 -19.85 13.68
N GLU A 39 -24.23 -20.31 12.86
CA GLU A 39 -24.24 -21.65 12.25
C GLU A 39 -24.31 -22.75 13.31
N TYR A 40 -23.46 -22.66 14.33
CA TYR A 40 -23.44 -23.59 15.45
C TYR A 40 -24.75 -23.60 16.22
N THR A 41 -25.33 -22.43 16.46
CA THR A 41 -26.62 -22.29 17.13
C THR A 41 -27.74 -22.91 16.28
N LEU A 42 -27.77 -22.66 14.97
CA LEU A 42 -28.74 -23.25 14.05
C LEU A 42 -28.59 -24.78 13.95
N TYR A 43 -27.36 -25.29 13.91
CA TYR A 43 -27.09 -26.72 13.94
C TYR A 43 -27.64 -27.37 15.22
N LYS A 44 -27.37 -26.76 16.38
CA LYS A 44 -27.84 -27.25 17.67
C LYS A 44 -29.36 -27.13 17.83
N LEU A 45 -29.99 -26.07 17.32
CA LEU A 45 -31.45 -25.91 17.33
C LEU A 45 -32.14 -26.87 16.36
N GLY A 46 -31.55 -27.11 15.18
CA GLY A 46 -32.02 -28.11 14.23
C GLY A 46 -32.05 -29.50 14.85
N ALA A 47 -31.05 -29.84 15.66
CA ALA A 47 -31.03 -31.09 16.43
C ALA A 47 -32.16 -31.18 17.47
N LEU A 48 -32.71 -30.05 17.93
CA LEU A 48 -33.80 -30.00 18.90
C LEU A 48 -35.20 -30.07 18.24
N ASN A 49 -35.30 -30.15 16.90
CA ASN A 49 -36.56 -30.18 16.15
C ASN A 49 -37.54 -29.05 16.52
N ILE A 50 -37.03 -27.87 16.87
CA ILE A 50 -37.85 -26.70 17.20
C ILE A 50 -38.25 -26.01 15.88
N GLY A 51 -39.23 -26.58 15.17
CA GLY A 51 -39.86 -25.97 13.99
C GLY A 51 -39.75 -26.79 12.70
N SER A 52 -40.50 -26.35 11.69
CA SER A 52 -40.60 -26.96 10.35
C SER A 52 -39.50 -26.54 9.37
N ILE A 53 -38.46 -25.86 9.85
CA ILE A 53 -37.36 -25.38 9.01
C ILE A 53 -36.37 -26.53 8.87
N ASP A 54 -36.15 -27.00 7.64
CA ASP A 54 -35.08 -27.95 7.35
C ASP A 54 -33.71 -27.30 7.63
N PRO A 55 -33.01 -27.71 8.71
CA PRO A 55 -31.73 -27.10 9.07
C PRO A 55 -30.67 -27.35 8.00
N GLY A 56 -30.78 -28.44 7.23
CA GLY A 56 -29.84 -28.78 6.17
C GLY A 56 -29.82 -27.73 5.06
N GLY A 57 -31.00 -27.30 4.60
CA GLY A 57 -31.12 -26.27 3.58
C GLY A 57 -30.57 -24.91 4.04
N ALA A 58 -30.84 -24.52 5.29
CA ALA A 58 -30.34 -23.26 5.85
C ALA A 58 -28.81 -23.26 5.99
N LEU A 59 -28.23 -24.33 6.55
CA LEU A 59 -26.78 -24.49 6.69
C LEU A 59 -26.08 -24.56 5.32
N GLY A 60 -26.69 -25.26 4.36
CA GLY A 60 -26.17 -25.36 2.99
C GLY A 60 -25.99 -24.02 2.29
N LEU A 61 -26.80 -23.01 2.65
CA LEU A 61 -26.69 -21.65 2.11
C LEU A 61 -25.85 -20.72 3.00
N LEU A 62 -25.86 -20.92 4.33
CA LEU A 62 -25.11 -20.07 5.26
C LEU A 62 -23.60 -20.30 5.16
N VAL A 63 -23.15 -21.56 5.13
CA VAL A 63 -21.73 -21.91 5.11
C VAL A 63 -20.98 -21.28 3.92
N PRO A 64 -21.42 -21.42 2.66
CA PRO A 64 -20.72 -20.77 1.54
C PRO A 64 -20.77 -19.24 1.64
N PHE A 65 -21.84 -18.68 2.20
CA PHE A 65 -21.92 -17.23 2.45
C PHE A 65 -20.89 -16.77 3.48
N THR A 66 -20.71 -17.49 4.59
CA THR A 66 -19.71 -17.19 5.61
C THR A 66 -18.29 -17.28 5.05
N VAL A 67 -17.99 -18.31 4.26
CA VAL A 67 -16.70 -18.46 3.57
C VAL A 67 -16.47 -17.28 2.63
N PHE A 68 -17.47 -16.92 1.82
CA PHE A 68 -17.38 -15.82 0.86
C PHE A 68 -17.14 -14.47 1.56
N VAL A 69 -17.95 -14.11 2.56
CA VAL A 69 -17.82 -12.85 3.30
C VAL A 69 -16.47 -12.75 4.00
N SER A 70 -16.00 -13.85 4.60
CA SER A 70 -14.71 -13.91 5.28
C SER A 70 -13.54 -13.78 4.30
N ALA A 71 -13.60 -14.46 3.15
CA ALA A 71 -12.57 -14.38 2.12
C ALA A 71 -12.47 -12.98 1.52
N VAL A 72 -13.60 -12.35 1.17
CA VAL A 72 -13.63 -10.97 0.66
C VAL A 72 -13.18 -9.97 1.73
N GLY A 73 -13.63 -10.13 2.98
CA GLY A 73 -13.20 -9.28 4.09
C GLY A 73 -11.69 -9.38 4.35
N LEU A 74 -11.14 -10.59 4.32
CA LEU A 74 -9.71 -10.83 4.46
C LEU A 74 -8.94 -10.25 3.28
N PHE A 75 -9.43 -10.44 2.05
CA PHE A 75 -8.82 -9.84 0.86
C PHE A 75 -8.74 -8.32 0.98
N ILE A 76 -9.83 -7.66 1.38
CA ILE A 76 -9.86 -6.20 1.61
C ILE A 76 -8.86 -5.81 2.70
N ALA A 77 -8.79 -6.54 3.81
CA ALA A 77 -7.84 -6.25 4.89
C ALA A 77 -6.37 -6.41 4.46
N CYS A 78 -6.09 -7.36 3.55
CA CYS A 78 -4.78 -7.64 3.00
C CYS A 78 -4.35 -6.68 1.88
N GLN A 79 -5.27 -5.94 1.27
CA GLN A 79 -4.91 -5.02 0.20
C GLN A 79 -3.86 -4.02 0.69
N PRO A 80 -2.73 -3.88 -0.02
CA PRO A 80 -1.77 -2.84 0.30
C PRO A 80 -2.47 -1.49 0.16
N ARG A 81 -2.26 -0.59 1.12
CA ARG A 81 -2.42 0.84 0.83
C ARG A 81 -1.51 1.12 -0.37
N SER A 82 -2.08 1.67 -1.44
CA SER A 82 -1.44 1.87 -2.74
C SER A 82 0.02 2.32 -2.56
N ALA A 83 0.92 1.75 -3.37
CA ALA A 83 2.33 2.08 -3.29
C ALA A 83 2.49 3.61 -3.35
N PRO A 84 3.29 4.21 -2.45
CA PRO A 84 3.41 5.65 -2.37
C PRO A 84 3.96 6.17 -3.70
N SER A 85 3.11 6.80 -4.50
CA SER A 85 3.59 7.79 -5.46
C SER A 85 4.35 8.87 -4.69
N GLU A 86 5.27 9.61 -5.31
CA GLU A 86 5.97 10.70 -4.61
C GLU A 86 5.00 11.72 -3.99
N VAL A 87 3.76 11.74 -4.48
CA VAL A 87 2.69 12.65 -4.09
C VAL A 87 1.52 11.84 -3.50
N HIS A 88 1.66 11.32 -2.28
CA HIS A 88 0.58 10.56 -1.59
C HIS A 88 0.24 11.15 -0.23
N CYS A 89 -1.04 11.15 0.16
CA CYS A 89 -1.46 11.63 1.47
C CYS A 89 -0.81 10.85 2.62
N LYS A 90 -0.23 11.54 3.61
CA LYS A 90 0.43 10.88 4.76
C LYS A 90 -0.52 10.10 5.67
N THR A 91 -1.81 10.45 5.67
CA THR A 91 -2.80 9.84 6.56
C THR A 91 -3.45 8.60 5.92
N CYS A 92 -4.04 8.78 4.74
CA CYS A 92 -4.79 7.73 4.06
C CYS A 92 -4.03 7.06 2.91
N PHE A 93 -2.85 7.56 2.54
CA PHE A 93 -2.04 7.08 1.41
C PHE A 93 -2.76 7.14 0.07
N TYR A 94 -3.75 8.03 -0.06
CA TYR A 94 -4.38 8.33 -1.34
C TYR A 94 -3.34 8.94 -2.27
N ASP A 95 -3.30 8.45 -3.51
CA ASP A 95 -2.43 8.97 -4.54
C ASP A 95 -2.97 10.32 -5.02
N LEU A 96 -2.18 11.38 -4.82
CA LEU A 96 -2.50 12.75 -5.18
C LEU A 96 -1.81 13.15 -6.49
N THR A 97 -1.22 12.19 -7.23
CA THR A 97 -0.67 12.47 -8.55
C THR A 97 -1.76 13.00 -9.49
N GLY A 98 -1.42 14.06 -10.24
CA GLY A 98 -2.33 14.69 -11.20
C GLY A 98 -3.29 15.73 -10.62
N LEU A 99 -3.30 15.98 -9.30
CA LEU A 99 -4.02 17.10 -8.70
C LEU A 99 -3.09 18.31 -8.50
N ASP A 100 -3.63 19.52 -8.60
CA ASP A 100 -2.88 20.77 -8.37
C ASP A 100 -2.48 20.87 -6.88
N PRO A 101 -1.18 20.92 -6.55
CA PRO A 101 -0.73 20.86 -5.16
C PRO A 101 -1.08 22.10 -4.33
N VAL A 102 -1.51 23.22 -4.95
CA VAL A 102 -1.85 24.46 -4.23
C VAL A 102 -3.12 24.27 -3.40
N GLU A 103 -3.00 24.42 -2.08
CA GLU A 103 -4.11 24.26 -1.11
C GLU A 103 -4.82 22.89 -1.14
N LEU A 104 -4.11 21.86 -1.63
CA LEU A 104 -4.72 20.55 -1.82
C LEU A 104 -5.17 19.94 -0.48
N THR A 105 -6.46 19.65 -0.39
CA THR A 105 -7.03 18.86 0.71
C THR A 105 -7.30 17.46 0.19
N CYS A 106 -6.87 16.43 0.93
CA CYS A 106 -7.08 15.05 0.49
C CYS A 106 -8.60 14.75 0.40
N PRO A 107 -9.11 14.29 -0.75
CA PRO A 107 -10.54 14.07 -0.95
C PRO A 107 -11.09 12.92 -0.09
N GLU A 108 -10.25 11.97 0.29
CA GLU A 108 -10.65 10.80 1.08
C GLU A 108 -10.71 11.09 2.58
N CYS A 109 -9.75 11.84 3.12
CA CYS A 109 -9.62 12.01 4.57
C CYS A 109 -9.74 13.46 5.06
N GLY A 110 -9.91 14.43 4.16
CA GLY A 110 -9.98 15.85 4.50
C GLY A 110 -8.67 16.44 5.07
N GLY A 111 -7.57 15.68 5.03
CA GLY A 111 -6.29 16.11 5.56
C GLY A 111 -5.58 17.09 4.63
N ALA A 112 -5.02 18.17 5.19
CA ALA A 112 -4.25 19.15 4.42
C ALA A 112 -2.96 18.52 3.84
N TRP A 113 -2.68 18.78 2.57
CA TRP A 113 -1.46 18.35 1.90
C TRP A 113 -0.24 19.11 2.45
N ARG A 114 0.82 18.38 2.81
CA ARG A 114 2.09 18.94 3.30
C ARG A 114 3.31 18.34 2.57
N GLY A 115 3.13 17.97 1.30
CA GLY A 115 4.22 17.45 0.47
C GLY A 115 4.86 18.54 -0.40
N ARG A 116 5.71 18.12 -1.34
CA ARG A 116 6.38 19.03 -2.27
C ARG A 116 5.32 19.80 -3.08
N GLY A 117 5.48 21.12 -3.21
CA GLY A 117 4.55 21.98 -3.93
C GLY A 117 3.32 22.46 -3.14
N SER A 118 3.12 22.05 -1.88
CA SER A 118 1.91 22.40 -1.11
C SER A 118 1.83 23.85 -0.60
N GLY A 119 2.79 24.73 -0.97
CA GLY A 119 2.98 26.06 -0.36
C GLY A 119 3.46 26.04 1.10
N TYR A 120 3.16 24.97 1.85
CA TYR A 120 3.68 24.65 3.19
C TYR A 120 4.97 23.82 3.17
N ALA A 121 5.61 23.67 2.01
CA ALA A 121 6.95 23.11 1.95
C ALA A 121 7.82 23.99 2.84
N VAL A 122 8.16 23.46 4.03
CA VAL A 122 9.17 24.06 4.90
C VAL A 122 10.35 24.32 3.99
N SER A 123 10.76 25.59 3.87
CA SER A 123 11.88 25.96 3.00
C SER A 123 13.05 25.03 3.34
N ASP A 124 13.56 24.35 2.32
CA ASP A 124 14.68 23.41 2.47
C ASP A 124 15.94 24.11 3.04
N GLU A 125 15.94 25.45 3.21
CA GLU A 125 16.91 26.18 4.03
C GLU A 125 17.11 25.61 5.45
N ALA A 126 16.09 24.99 6.07
CA ALA A 126 16.25 24.36 7.38
C ALA A 126 16.83 22.93 7.33
N ARG A 127 16.87 22.31 6.14
CA ARG A 127 17.44 20.98 5.91
C ARG A 127 18.83 21.14 5.30
N VAL A 128 19.72 21.84 5.99
CA VAL A 128 21.16 21.75 5.71
C VAL A 128 21.55 20.28 5.82
N PRO A 129 21.97 19.60 4.74
CA PRO A 129 22.61 18.31 4.88
C PRO A 129 23.88 18.58 5.68
N ARG A 130 23.91 18.09 6.93
CA ARG A 130 25.13 18.01 7.74
C ARG A 130 26.03 16.91 7.17
N TYR A 131 26.41 17.08 5.90
CA TYR A 131 27.39 16.32 5.16
C TYR A 131 28.22 17.30 4.32
N VAL A 132 28.74 18.34 4.99
CA VAL A 132 29.91 19.08 4.52
C VAL A 132 30.96 18.96 5.61
N ALA A 133 31.58 17.80 5.62
CA ALA A 133 32.93 17.55 6.11
C ALA A 133 33.30 16.25 5.38
N GLU A 134 34.35 16.11 4.59
CA GLU A 134 35.56 16.88 4.40
C GLU A 134 36.36 16.00 3.43
N THR A 135 36.49 16.38 2.16
CA THR A 135 37.50 15.78 1.26
C THR A 135 37.95 16.82 0.24
N THR A 136 38.45 17.93 0.77
CA THR A 136 39.40 18.77 0.05
C THR A 136 40.72 18.01 0.04
N GLY A 137 40.90 17.13 -0.94
CA GLY A 137 42.09 16.30 -1.09
C GLY A 137 42.50 16.16 -2.54
N THR A 138 43.18 17.20 -3.05
CA THR A 138 44.33 17.13 -3.97
C THR A 138 44.57 15.83 -4.75
N GLY A 139 44.39 15.88 -6.07
CA GLY A 139 44.98 14.94 -7.04
C GLY A 139 44.80 15.49 -8.46
N THR A 140 45.64 16.43 -8.92
CA THR A 140 46.84 16.22 -9.77
C THR A 140 46.53 15.76 -11.21
N ASN A 141 46.30 16.74 -12.10
CA ASN A 141 47.01 17.03 -13.36
C ASN A 141 47.81 15.94 -14.14
N ASP A 142 47.39 14.68 -14.20
CA ASP A 142 48.15 13.65 -14.95
C ASP A 142 47.72 13.44 -16.42
N GLU A 143 46.61 14.02 -16.89
CA GLU A 143 46.11 13.77 -18.26
C GLU A 143 46.80 14.59 -19.38
N ALA A 144 47.71 15.52 -19.05
CA ALA A 144 48.35 16.37 -20.07
C ALA A 144 49.59 15.75 -20.74
N ARG A 145 50.05 14.57 -20.31
CA ARG A 145 51.36 14.03 -20.74
C ARG A 145 51.29 12.85 -21.72
N GLU A 146 50.12 12.24 -21.94
CA GLU A 146 50.00 11.03 -22.79
C GLU A 146 49.75 11.33 -24.28
N SER A 147 49.55 12.60 -24.65
CA SER A 147 49.28 13.00 -26.05
C SER A 147 50.53 13.31 -26.88
N SER A 148 51.69 13.59 -26.26
CA SER A 148 52.93 13.91 -27.02
C SER A 148 53.73 12.68 -27.47
N ASP A 149 53.58 11.52 -26.83
CA ASP A 149 54.41 10.35 -27.18
C ASP A 149 53.90 9.55 -28.39
N LYS A 150 52.62 9.73 -28.78
CA LYS A 150 52.07 9.05 -29.97
C LYS A 150 52.48 9.65 -31.31
N ALA A 151 52.99 10.89 -31.35
CA ALA A 151 53.39 11.52 -32.61
C ALA A 151 54.79 11.10 -33.12
N ALA A 152 55.60 10.42 -32.31
CA ALA A 152 56.97 10.04 -32.69
C ALA A 152 57.12 8.63 -33.28
N ALA A 153 56.08 7.78 -33.24
CA ALA A 153 56.19 6.36 -33.59
C ALA A 153 55.76 5.98 -35.03
N GLU A 154 55.09 6.86 -35.77
CA GLU A 154 54.56 6.53 -37.12
C GLU A 154 55.49 6.88 -38.30
N GLY A 155 56.74 7.27 -38.04
CA GLY A 155 57.68 7.74 -39.07
C GLY A 155 58.68 6.71 -39.64
N ALA A 156 58.69 5.45 -39.20
CA ALA A 156 59.76 4.51 -39.56
C ALA A 156 59.23 3.15 -40.07
N GLY A 157 59.19 2.99 -41.39
CA GLY A 157 59.02 1.72 -42.10
C GLY A 157 58.75 1.99 -43.58
N ILE A 158 59.75 2.39 -44.38
CA ILE A 158 60.82 1.55 -44.97
C ILE A 158 60.25 0.37 -45.77
N ASP A 159 59.86 0.71 -46.99
CA ASP A 159 60.28 0.11 -48.26
C ASP A 159 61.20 -1.12 -48.18
N THR A 160 60.68 -2.30 -48.55
CA THR A 160 61.48 -3.35 -49.20
C THR A 160 60.62 -4.23 -50.10
N LYS A 161 60.90 -4.10 -51.40
CA LYS A 161 60.86 -5.11 -52.49
C LYS A 161 59.51 -5.63 -52.99
#